data_AF-A0A842MZ29-F1
#
_entry.id   AF-A0A842MZ29-F1
#
_cell.length_a   1.000
_cell.length_b   1.000
_cell.length_c   1.000
_cell.angle_alpha   90.00
_cell.angle_beta   90.00
_cell.angle_gamma   90.00
#
_symmetry.space_group_name_H-M   'P 1'
#
loop_
_entity.id
_entity.type
_entity.pdbx_description
1 polymer ?
#
loop_
_entity_poly.entity_id
_entity_poly.type
_entity_poly.pdbx_seq_one_letter_code
_entity_poly.pdbx_strand_id
1 'polypeptide(L)'
;MSNCEVEIIGKPVKDMYGAPMGKILGTSTDIDGSIQTVGINCGSEGLKQIAFDQLVVQSEVVIFIPKWRLDSQRLLKQKELVIRRLNALMEIVSDNDSMKSDAEIIHEKYNTKLMTLQRTEYEITSELDNRVVEIEEQEKSVKVLLFDAKVQLKSNEISQETFDHVQNETDEMLQHMKHEKDEIAKVKSRLANLSLEDMIPKVSQSSVMPGTYLKDSSEGESAETRLPEPPISTPSPTGKTQLMAVPSQTKSSVDPESDWIKRMTSP
;
A
#
# COMPACT_ATOMS: atom_id res chain seq x y z
N MET A 1 -3.66 -37.19 10.26
CA MET A 1 -3.71 -37.40 8.81
C MET A 1 -5.10 -36.98 8.37
N SER A 2 -5.23 -35.77 7.84
CA SER A 2 -6.52 -35.15 7.52
C SER A 2 -6.89 -35.55 6.09
N ASN A 3 -8.05 -36.17 5.89
CA ASN A 3 -8.48 -36.81 4.63
C ASN A 3 -8.46 -35.93 3.35
N CYS A 4 -8.19 -34.62 3.43
CA CYS A 4 -8.05 -33.75 2.25
C CYS A 4 -6.77 -34.01 1.43
N GLU A 5 -5.73 -34.61 2.00
CA GLU A 5 -4.35 -34.54 1.48
C GLU A 5 -4.13 -35.32 0.18
N VAL A 6 -4.82 -36.45 0.00
CA VAL A 6 -4.74 -37.30 -1.20
C VAL A 6 -5.78 -36.89 -2.26
N GLU A 7 -6.83 -36.18 -1.85
CA GLU A 7 -7.99 -35.89 -2.69
C GLU A 7 -7.72 -34.75 -3.70
N ILE A 8 -6.58 -34.06 -3.64
CA ILE A 8 -6.28 -32.95 -4.57
C ILE A 8 -5.47 -33.37 -5.80
N ILE A 9 -4.75 -34.49 -5.72
CA ILE A 9 -3.85 -34.92 -6.81
C ILE A 9 -4.68 -35.30 -8.04
N GLY A 10 -4.24 -34.84 -9.22
CA GLY A 10 -4.94 -35.07 -10.49
C GLY A 10 -6.11 -34.13 -10.76
N LYS A 11 -6.56 -33.33 -9.77
CA LYS A 11 -7.63 -32.36 -9.99
C LYS A 11 -7.18 -31.27 -10.99
N PRO A 12 -8.10 -30.81 -11.86
CA PRO A 12 -7.85 -29.65 -12.70
C PRO A 12 -7.67 -28.40 -11.82
N VAL A 13 -6.75 -27.54 -12.25
CA VAL A 13 -6.57 -26.22 -11.67
C VAL A 13 -7.13 -25.19 -12.62
N LYS A 14 -7.93 -24.27 -12.10
CA LYS A 14 -8.39 -23.07 -12.79
C LYS A 14 -7.93 -21.85 -12.04
N ASP A 15 -7.75 -20.73 -12.72
CA ASP A 15 -7.67 -19.45 -12.04
C ASP A 15 -9.04 -19.04 -11.48
N MET A 16 -9.08 -17.89 -10.82
CA MET A 16 -10.30 -17.33 -10.23
C MET A 16 -11.33 -16.80 -11.23
N TYR A 17 -10.97 -16.68 -12.50
CA TYR A 17 -11.86 -16.30 -13.60
C TYR A 17 -12.41 -17.53 -14.34
N GLY A 18 -11.88 -18.72 -14.01
CA GLY A 18 -12.30 -20.00 -14.59
C GLY A 18 -11.41 -20.49 -15.73
N ALA A 19 -10.33 -19.78 -16.06
CA ALA A 19 -9.40 -20.19 -17.10
C ALA A 19 -8.57 -21.40 -16.63
N PRO A 20 -8.39 -22.42 -17.48
CA PRO A 20 -7.64 -23.62 -17.11
C PRO A 20 -6.14 -23.32 -16.97
N MET A 21 -5.53 -23.79 -15.89
CA MET A 21 -4.09 -23.66 -15.62
C MET A 21 -3.32 -24.97 -15.73
N GLY A 22 -4.00 -26.11 -15.64
CA GLY A 22 -3.36 -27.42 -15.69
C GLY A 22 -3.98 -28.44 -14.75
N LYS A 23 -3.20 -29.42 -14.32
CA LYS A 23 -3.60 -30.45 -13.34
C LYS A 23 -2.56 -30.59 -12.25
N ILE A 24 -3.02 -30.88 -11.03
CA ILE A 24 -2.11 -31.13 -9.90
C ILE A 24 -1.35 -32.44 -10.12
N LEU A 25 -0.02 -32.37 -10.05
CA LEU A 25 0.88 -33.52 -10.12
C LEU A 25 1.24 -34.10 -8.76
N GLY A 26 1.37 -33.25 -7.75
CA GLY A 26 1.78 -33.66 -6.41
C GLY A 26 2.01 -32.48 -5.48
N THR A 27 2.40 -32.79 -4.25
CA THR A 27 2.58 -31.83 -3.15
C THR A 27 3.99 -31.94 -2.58
N SER A 28 4.56 -30.81 -2.17
CA SER A 28 5.74 -30.76 -1.30
C SER A 28 5.30 -30.41 0.11
N THR A 29 5.76 -31.17 1.09
CA THR A 29 5.40 -30.99 2.52
C THR A 29 6.60 -30.53 3.34
N ASP A 30 6.33 -29.79 4.41
CA ASP A 30 7.32 -29.46 5.43
C ASP A 30 7.55 -30.65 6.40
N ILE A 31 8.53 -30.53 7.30
CA ILE A 31 8.93 -31.56 8.27
C ILE A 31 7.80 -31.99 9.22
N ASP A 32 6.82 -31.11 9.43
CA ASP A 32 5.64 -31.36 10.26
C ASP A 32 4.52 -32.08 9.48
N GLY A 33 4.74 -32.35 8.19
CA GLY A 33 3.79 -32.98 7.29
C GLY A 33 2.82 -32.02 6.62
N SER A 34 2.87 -30.71 6.90
CA SER A 34 1.97 -29.75 6.27
C SER A 34 2.35 -29.49 4.80
N ILE A 35 1.38 -29.35 3.90
CA ILE A 35 1.64 -29.03 2.50
C ILE A 35 2.15 -27.59 2.40
N GLN A 36 3.35 -27.43 1.85
CA GLN A 36 3.97 -26.14 1.56
C GLN A 36 3.60 -25.67 0.15
N THR A 37 3.81 -26.53 -0.85
CA THR A 37 3.57 -26.20 -2.26
C THR A 37 2.89 -27.33 -3.01
N VAL A 38 2.23 -26.99 -4.10
CA VAL A 38 1.57 -27.90 -5.04
C VAL A 38 2.20 -27.72 -6.42
N GLY A 39 2.60 -28.83 -7.03
CA GLY A 39 3.11 -28.86 -8.39
C GLY A 39 1.96 -29.01 -9.39
N ILE A 40 1.87 -28.10 -10.36
CA ILE A 40 0.87 -28.11 -11.44
C ILE A 40 1.56 -28.40 -12.77
N ASN A 41 1.05 -29.37 -13.52
CA ASN A 41 1.42 -29.60 -14.91
C ASN A 41 0.74 -28.58 -15.81
N CYS A 42 1.50 -27.64 -16.34
CA CYS A 42 1.04 -26.61 -17.29
C CYS A 42 1.34 -27.00 -18.75
N GLY A 43 1.53 -28.29 -19.04
CA GLY A 43 1.80 -28.79 -20.39
C GLY A 43 3.17 -28.34 -20.88
N SER A 44 3.21 -27.59 -21.99
CA SER A 44 4.45 -27.07 -22.58
C SER A 44 5.16 -26.04 -21.71
N GLU A 45 4.45 -25.37 -20.79
CA GLU A 45 5.06 -24.46 -19.81
C GLU A 45 5.76 -25.22 -18.66
N GLY A 46 5.63 -26.55 -18.62
CA GLY A 46 6.28 -27.40 -17.65
C GLY A 46 5.61 -27.41 -16.28
N LEU A 47 6.41 -27.62 -15.24
CA LEU A 47 5.96 -27.71 -13.85
C LEU A 47 5.94 -26.32 -13.20
N LYS A 48 4.77 -25.87 -12.74
CA LYS A 48 4.64 -24.69 -11.89
C LYS A 48 4.43 -25.10 -10.44
N GLN A 49 5.29 -24.62 -9.54
CA GLN A 49 5.09 -24.79 -8.10
C GLN A 49 4.35 -23.58 -7.52
N ILE A 50 3.24 -23.83 -6.84
CA ILE A 50 2.39 -22.80 -6.24
C ILE A 50 2.28 -23.07 -4.73
N ALA A 51 2.34 -22.02 -3.91
CA ALA A 51 2.15 -22.16 -2.48
C ALA A 51 0.72 -22.63 -2.16
N PHE A 52 0.58 -23.52 -1.17
CA PHE A 52 -0.73 -24.11 -0.87
C PHE A 52 -1.77 -23.07 -0.41
N ASP A 53 -1.33 -21.97 0.22
CA ASP A 53 -2.19 -20.87 0.63
C ASP A 53 -2.80 -20.08 -0.53
N GLN A 54 -2.28 -20.25 -1.74
CA GLN A 54 -2.82 -19.70 -2.99
C GLN A 54 -3.89 -20.59 -3.64
N LEU A 55 -4.29 -21.68 -3.00
CA LEU A 55 -5.21 -22.65 -3.59
C LEU A 55 -6.48 -22.80 -2.74
N VAL A 56 -7.62 -22.79 -3.42
CA VAL A 56 -8.92 -23.16 -2.84
C VAL A 56 -9.36 -24.48 -3.44
N VAL A 57 -9.30 -25.52 -2.62
CA VAL A 57 -9.70 -26.87 -3.01
C VAL A 57 -11.23 -26.98 -2.97
N GLN A 58 -11.83 -27.28 -4.11
CA GLN A 58 -13.24 -27.66 -4.21
C GLN A 58 -13.36 -29.16 -4.53
N SER A 59 -14.60 -29.67 -4.59
CA SER A 59 -14.86 -31.10 -4.83
C SER A 59 -14.24 -31.61 -6.13
N GLU A 60 -14.36 -30.87 -7.23
CA GLU A 60 -13.90 -31.31 -8.57
C GLU A 60 -12.76 -30.48 -9.17
N VAL A 61 -12.47 -29.31 -8.60
CA VAL A 61 -11.51 -28.34 -9.16
C VAL A 61 -10.74 -27.66 -8.04
N VAL A 62 -9.51 -27.25 -8.34
CA VAL A 62 -8.74 -26.36 -7.45
C VAL A 62 -8.68 -24.98 -8.09
N ILE A 63 -9.02 -23.95 -7.32
CA ILE A 63 -8.98 -22.57 -7.78
C ILE A 63 -7.69 -21.91 -7.30
N PHE A 64 -6.92 -21.38 -8.23
CA PHE A 64 -5.73 -20.58 -7.96
C PHE A 64 -6.09 -19.12 -7.67
N ILE A 65 -5.53 -18.61 -6.58
CA ILE A 65 -5.62 -17.23 -6.14
C ILE A 65 -4.25 -16.56 -6.32
N PRO A 66 -4.15 -15.51 -7.14
CA PRO A 66 -2.91 -14.74 -7.28
C PRO A 66 -2.42 -14.18 -5.95
N LYS A 67 -1.10 -14.19 -5.76
CA LYS A 67 -0.44 -13.76 -4.52
C LYS A 67 -0.78 -12.31 -4.16
N TRP A 68 -0.71 -11.41 -5.14
CA TRP A 68 -1.08 -10.00 -4.96
C TRP A 68 -2.45 -9.82 -4.31
N ARG A 69 -3.43 -10.69 -4.60
CA ARG A 69 -4.78 -10.59 -4.02
C ARG A 69 -4.79 -10.97 -2.55
N LEU A 70 -4.11 -12.07 -2.19
CA LEU A 70 -3.99 -12.51 -0.79
C LEU A 70 -3.24 -11.47 0.05
N ASP A 71 -2.11 -11.00 -0.47
CA ASP A 71 -1.28 -10.03 0.21
C ASP A 71 -1.99 -8.68 0.34
N SER A 72 -2.71 -8.23 -0.69
CA SER A 72 -3.54 -7.02 -0.60
C SER A 72 -4.63 -7.14 0.47
N GLN A 73 -5.35 -8.27 0.52
CA GLN A 73 -6.37 -8.48 1.55
C GLN A 73 -5.78 -8.54 2.96
N ARG A 74 -4.62 -9.19 3.12
CA ARG A 74 -3.89 -9.24 4.39
C ARG A 74 -3.44 -7.85 4.82
N LEU A 75 -2.88 -7.07 3.90
CA LEU A 75 -2.43 -5.70 4.14
C LEU A 75 -3.60 -4.81 4.56
N LEU A 76 -4.72 -4.82 3.83
CA LEU A 76 -5.92 -4.04 4.15
C LEU A 76 -6.40 -4.31 5.59
N LYS A 77 -6.55 -5.59 5.97
CA LYS A 77 -6.95 -5.98 7.33
C LYS A 77 -5.96 -5.50 8.39
N GLN A 78 -4.65 -5.57 8.10
CA GLN A 78 -3.62 -5.11 9.02
C GLN A 78 -3.65 -3.58 9.18
N LYS A 79 -3.78 -2.83 8.09
CA LYS A 79 -3.92 -1.37 8.11
C LYS A 79 -5.13 -0.95 8.93
N GLU A 80 -6.31 -1.51 8.64
CA GLU A 80 -7.56 -1.22 9.38
C GLU A 80 -7.43 -1.49 10.88
N LEU A 81 -6.77 -2.58 11.28
CA LEU A 81 -6.58 -2.90 12.70
C LEU A 81 -5.60 -1.93 13.39
N VAL A 82 -4.49 -1.61 12.74
CA VAL A 82 -3.49 -0.67 13.29
C VAL A 82 -4.10 0.72 13.46
N ILE A 83 -4.86 1.19 12.47
CA ILE A 83 -5.57 2.49 12.54
C ILE A 83 -6.55 2.51 13.71
N ARG A 84 -7.42 1.49 13.85
CA ARG A 84 -8.37 1.43 14.98
C ARG A 84 -7.68 1.42 16.34
N ARG A 85 -6.54 0.72 16.45
CA ARG A 85 -5.76 0.67 17.68
C ARG A 85 -5.07 2.00 17.99
N LEU A 86 -4.61 2.71 16.96
CA LEU A 86 -4.01 4.03 17.11
C LEU A 86 -5.07 5.04 17.59
N ASN A 87 -6.27 5.03 17.00
CA ASN A 87 -7.37 5.90 17.44
C ASN A 87 -7.77 5.64 18.90
N ALA A 88 -7.89 4.37 19.30
CA ALA A 88 -8.18 4.01 20.69
C ALA A 88 -7.06 4.44 21.65
N LEU A 89 -5.80 4.37 21.21
CA LEU A 89 -4.67 4.86 21.99
C LEU A 89 -4.75 6.39 22.19
N MET A 90 -5.11 7.13 21.15
CA MET A 90 -5.32 8.58 21.22
C MET A 90 -6.44 8.95 22.19
N GLU A 91 -7.57 8.24 22.14
CA GLU A 91 -8.73 8.43 23.02
C GLU A 91 -8.38 8.21 24.50
N ILE A 92 -7.64 7.13 24.81
CA ILE A 92 -7.20 6.84 26.17
C ILE A 92 -6.30 7.97 26.71
N VAL A 93 -5.37 8.47 25.89
CA VAL A 93 -4.46 9.56 26.29
C VAL A 93 -5.20 10.89 26.44
N SER A 94 -6.21 11.17 25.60
CA SER A 94 -7.03 12.37 25.75
C SER A 94 -7.91 12.36 27.00
N ASP A 95 -8.38 11.19 27.42
CA ASP A 95 -9.26 11.02 28.59
C ASP A 95 -8.48 10.96 29.91
N ASN A 96 -7.23 10.47 29.89
CA ASN A 96 -6.42 10.27 31.08
C ASN A 96 -4.90 10.47 30.82
N ASP A 97 -4.39 11.62 31.24
CA ASP A 97 -2.98 11.99 31.05
C ASP A 97 -2.00 11.15 31.90
N SER A 98 -2.48 10.40 32.90
CA SER A 98 -1.60 9.55 33.74
C SER A 98 -1.03 8.34 32.98
N MET A 99 -1.64 7.94 31.86
CA MET A 99 -1.19 6.79 31.05
C MET A 99 -0.28 7.18 29.88
N LYS A 100 0.09 8.46 29.77
CA LYS A 100 0.80 9.01 28.61
C LYS A 100 2.18 8.39 28.36
N SER A 101 2.95 8.13 29.42
CA SER A 101 4.27 7.47 29.27
C SER A 101 4.15 6.05 28.74
N ASP A 102 3.16 5.30 29.20
CA ASP A 102 2.91 3.93 28.75
C ASP A 102 2.35 3.92 27.32
N ALA A 103 1.51 4.90 26.99
CA ALA A 103 0.96 5.07 25.66
C ALA A 103 2.04 5.41 24.62
N GLU A 104 3.05 6.20 24.97
CA GLU A 104 4.16 6.55 24.07
C GLU A 104 4.92 5.29 23.59
N ILE A 105 5.17 4.33 24.47
CA ILE A 105 5.85 3.07 24.13
C ILE A 105 5.02 2.27 23.10
N ILE A 106 3.70 2.23 23.29
CA ILE A 106 2.78 1.53 22.39
C ILE A 106 2.66 2.27 21.05
N HIS A 107 2.64 3.61 21.09
CA HIS A 107 2.60 4.46 19.91
C HIS A 107 3.80 4.20 19.02
N GLU A 108 5.02 4.20 19.57
CA GLU A 108 6.25 3.93 18.82
C GLU A 108 6.24 2.54 18.16
N LYS A 109 5.69 1.53 18.85
CA LYS A 109 5.50 0.19 18.29
C LYS A 109 4.52 0.20 17.11
N TYR A 110 3.41 0.93 17.21
CA TYR A 110 2.46 1.05 16.10
C TYR A 110 3.03 1.84 14.93
N ASN A 111 3.82 2.89 15.20
CA ASN A 111 4.51 3.65 14.18
C ASN A 111 5.53 2.79 13.42
N THR A 112 6.32 1.98 14.13
CA THR A 112 7.21 1.00 13.48
C THR A 112 6.42 0.02 12.61
N LYS A 113 5.30 -0.52 13.11
CA LYS A 113 4.44 -1.44 12.33
C LYS A 113 3.87 -0.74 11.10
N LEU A 114 3.48 0.51 11.22
CA LEU A 114 2.94 1.31 10.14
C LEU A 114 3.96 1.51 9.00
N MET A 115 5.21 1.84 9.33
CA MET A 115 6.30 1.93 8.34
C MET A 115 6.52 0.61 7.60
N THR A 116 6.35 -0.54 8.28
CA THR A 116 6.42 -1.85 7.60
C THR A 116 5.24 -2.06 6.65
N LEU A 117 4.02 -1.64 7.04
CA LEU A 117 2.83 -1.76 6.20
C LEU A 117 2.91 -0.87 4.97
N GLN A 118 3.43 0.35 5.09
CA GLN A 118 3.65 1.26 3.95
C GLN A 118 4.66 0.69 2.95
N ARG A 119 5.73 0.04 3.42
CA ARG A 119 6.69 -0.64 2.53
C ARG A 119 6.02 -1.80 1.78
N THR A 120 5.26 -2.64 2.49
CA THR A 120 4.51 -3.74 1.85
C THR A 120 3.46 -3.22 0.87
N GLU A 121 2.81 -2.09 1.16
CA GLU A 121 1.89 -1.43 0.24
C GLU A 121 2.57 -0.98 -1.05
N TYR A 122 3.76 -0.39 -0.94
CA TYR A 122 4.56 -0.02 -2.11
C TYR A 122 4.93 -1.24 -2.95
N GLU A 123 5.41 -2.31 -2.32
CA GLU A 123 5.77 -3.57 -2.99
C GLU A 123 4.57 -4.16 -3.75
N ILE A 124 3.42 -4.29 -3.10
CA ILE A 124 2.19 -4.79 -3.71
C ILE A 124 1.73 -3.88 -4.84
N THR A 125 1.74 -2.55 -4.64
CA THR A 125 1.32 -1.60 -5.66
C THR A 125 2.22 -1.68 -6.90
N SER A 126 3.53 -1.82 -6.70
CA SER A 126 4.48 -2.01 -7.80
C SER A 126 4.26 -3.32 -8.54
N GLU A 127 3.96 -4.42 -7.83
CA GLU A 127 3.61 -5.71 -8.45
C GLU A 127 2.33 -5.58 -9.31
N LEU A 128 1.31 -4.89 -8.79
CA LEU A 128 0.06 -4.63 -9.50
C LEU A 128 0.26 -3.76 -10.74
N ASP A 129 1.12 -2.74 -10.67
CA ASP A 129 1.45 -1.90 -11.82
C ASP A 129 2.14 -2.68 -12.93
N ASN A 130 3.13 -3.51 -12.59
CA ASN A 130 3.79 -4.38 -13.55
C ASN A 130 2.79 -5.35 -14.20
N ARG A 131 1.89 -5.93 -13.40
CA ARG A 131 0.86 -6.84 -13.91
C ARG A 131 -0.10 -6.17 -14.89
N VAL A 132 -0.48 -4.92 -14.66
CA VAL A 132 -1.32 -4.16 -15.61
C VAL A 132 -0.59 -3.96 -16.93
N VAL A 133 0.70 -3.62 -16.90
CA VAL A 133 1.52 -3.44 -18.12
C VAL A 133 1.60 -4.74 -18.92
N GLU A 134 1.84 -5.88 -18.26
CA GLU A 134 1.84 -7.20 -18.91
C GLU A 134 0.51 -7.49 -19.60
N ILE A 135 -0.61 -7.24 -18.91
CA ILE A 135 -1.96 -7.46 -19.48
C ILE A 135 -2.17 -6.56 -20.69
N GLU A 136 -1.74 -5.30 -20.65
CA GLU A 136 -1.89 -4.36 -21.77
C GLU A 136 -1.07 -4.77 -23.00
N GLU A 137 0.13 -5.32 -22.80
CA GLU A 137 0.95 -5.88 -23.88
C GLU A 137 0.29 -7.12 -24.52
N GLN A 138 -0.27 -8.00 -23.69
CA GLN A 138 -1.03 -9.15 -24.16
C GLN A 138 -2.31 -8.72 -24.90
N GLU A 139 -3.04 -7.75 -24.37
CA GLU A 139 -4.27 -7.20 -24.96
C GLU A 139 -4.00 -6.63 -26.37
N LYS A 140 -2.87 -5.92 -26.53
CA LYS A 140 -2.42 -5.43 -27.84
C LYS A 140 -2.16 -6.58 -28.81
N SER A 141 -1.47 -7.63 -28.36
CA SER A 141 -1.16 -8.81 -29.18
C SER A 141 -2.43 -9.54 -29.64
N VAL A 142 -3.42 -9.71 -28.75
CA VAL A 142 -4.73 -10.30 -29.07
C VAL A 142 -5.48 -9.46 -30.10
N LYS A 143 -5.50 -8.13 -29.95
CA LYS A 143 -6.17 -7.24 -30.91
C LYS A 143 -5.52 -7.26 -32.29
N VAL A 144 -4.19 -7.37 -32.35
CA VAL A 144 -3.46 -7.53 -33.62
C VAL A 144 -3.84 -8.85 -34.30
N LEU A 145 -3.92 -9.95 -33.55
CA LEU A 145 -4.35 -11.25 -34.08
C LEU A 145 -5.79 -11.21 -34.63
N LEU A 146 -6.72 -10.60 -33.90
CA LEU A 146 -8.10 -10.44 -34.36
C LEU A 146 -8.18 -9.58 -35.64
N PHE A 147 -7.36 -8.53 -35.72
CA PHE A 147 -7.29 -7.69 -36.92
C PHE A 147 -6.72 -8.47 -38.11
N ASP A 148 -5.66 -9.26 -37.92
CA ASP A 148 -5.07 -10.08 -38.96
C ASP A 148 -6.06 -11.14 -39.46
N ALA A 149 -6.78 -11.82 -38.56
CA ALA A 149 -7.86 -12.75 -38.93
C ALA A 149 -8.95 -12.05 -39.77
N LYS A 150 -9.26 -10.78 -39.46
CA LYS A 150 -10.20 -9.98 -40.26
C LYS A 150 -9.65 -9.67 -41.65
N VAL A 151 -8.34 -9.44 -41.79
CA VAL A 151 -7.69 -9.29 -43.10
C VAL A 151 -7.78 -10.60 -43.88
N GLN A 152 -7.44 -11.74 -43.27
CA GLN A 152 -7.53 -13.08 -43.87
C GLN A 152 -8.95 -13.40 -44.35
N LEU A 153 -9.99 -13.00 -43.60
CA LEU A 153 -11.37 -13.15 -44.03
C LEU A 153 -11.65 -12.32 -45.30
N LYS A 154 -11.17 -11.07 -45.35
CA LYS A 154 -11.40 -10.17 -46.49
C LYS A 154 -10.57 -10.51 -47.72
N SER A 155 -9.42 -11.16 -47.56
CA SER A 155 -8.65 -11.74 -48.66
C SER A 155 -9.16 -13.11 -49.11
N ASN A 156 -10.21 -13.65 -48.46
CA ASN A 156 -10.77 -14.99 -48.68
C ASN A 156 -9.79 -16.13 -48.38
N GLU A 157 -8.84 -15.92 -47.46
CA GLU A 157 -7.92 -16.96 -46.97
C GLU A 157 -8.59 -17.84 -45.90
N ILE A 158 -9.52 -17.28 -45.12
CA ILE A 158 -10.33 -18.01 -44.14
C ILE A 158 -11.83 -17.81 -44.39
N SER A 159 -12.62 -18.76 -43.91
CA SER A 159 -14.09 -18.69 -43.98
C SER A 159 -14.65 -17.75 -42.91
N GLN A 160 -15.91 -17.32 -43.09
CA GLN A 160 -16.64 -16.57 -42.06
C GLN A 160 -16.76 -17.36 -40.75
N GLU A 161 -17.04 -18.67 -40.83
CA GLU A 161 -17.13 -19.55 -39.66
C GLU A 161 -15.81 -19.59 -38.87
N THR A 162 -14.68 -19.68 -39.57
CA THR A 162 -13.35 -19.65 -38.94
C THR A 162 -13.08 -18.30 -38.27
N PHE A 163 -13.44 -17.20 -38.93
CA PHE A 163 -13.30 -15.87 -38.34
C PHE A 163 -14.17 -15.70 -37.09
N ASP A 164 -15.43 -16.16 -37.13
CA ASP A 164 -16.35 -16.07 -35.99
C ASP A 164 -15.81 -16.87 -34.79
N HIS A 165 -15.18 -18.02 -35.04
CA HIS A 165 -14.51 -18.78 -33.99
C HIS A 165 -13.32 -18.02 -33.38
N VAL A 166 -12.43 -17.44 -34.20
CA VAL A 166 -11.33 -16.59 -33.71
C VAL A 166 -11.87 -15.39 -32.92
N GLN A 167 -12.94 -14.77 -33.39
CA GLN A 167 -13.58 -13.66 -32.71
C GLN A 167 -14.08 -14.07 -31.32
N ASN A 168 -14.76 -15.21 -31.20
CA ASN A 168 -15.24 -15.70 -29.91
C ASN A 168 -14.09 -15.98 -28.93
N GLU A 169 -13.05 -16.69 -29.36
CA GLU A 169 -11.89 -17.00 -28.52
C GLU A 169 -11.14 -15.73 -28.04
N THR A 170 -10.97 -14.76 -28.95
CA THR A 170 -10.33 -13.48 -28.60
C THR A 170 -11.20 -12.62 -27.68
N ASP A 171 -12.52 -12.60 -27.87
CA ASP A 171 -13.44 -11.86 -27.01
C ASP A 171 -13.46 -12.44 -25.58
N GLU A 172 -13.43 -13.76 -25.41
CA GLU A 172 -13.31 -14.41 -24.09
C GLU A 172 -12.01 -14.00 -23.38
N MET A 173 -10.89 -14.06 -24.09
CA MET A 173 -9.59 -13.66 -23.56
C MET A 173 -9.54 -12.18 -23.16
N LEU A 174 -10.09 -11.28 -23.98
CA LEU A 174 -10.18 -9.85 -23.69
C LEU A 174 -11.09 -9.57 -22.48
N GLN A 175 -12.17 -10.32 -22.33
CA GLN A 175 -13.02 -10.23 -21.15
C GLN A 175 -12.26 -10.63 -19.89
N HIS A 176 -11.52 -11.74 -19.89
CA HIS A 176 -10.71 -12.15 -18.74
C HIS A 176 -9.69 -11.07 -18.34
N MET A 177 -8.95 -10.53 -19.30
CA MET A 177 -7.99 -9.44 -19.07
C MET A 177 -8.65 -8.19 -18.46
N LYS A 178 -9.82 -7.82 -18.96
CA LYS A 178 -10.59 -6.69 -18.43
C LYS A 178 -11.01 -6.93 -16.98
N HIS A 179 -11.53 -8.11 -16.66
CA HIS A 179 -11.91 -8.45 -15.29
C HIS A 179 -10.72 -8.35 -14.33
N GLU A 180 -9.55 -8.87 -14.72
CA GLU A 180 -8.34 -8.78 -13.90
C GLU A 180 -7.91 -7.32 -13.69
N LYS A 181 -7.88 -6.50 -14.76
CA LYS A 181 -7.58 -5.06 -14.63
C LYS A 181 -8.57 -4.32 -13.72
N ASP A 182 -9.87 -4.60 -13.84
CA ASP A 182 -10.90 -3.99 -13.00
C ASP A 182 -10.73 -4.38 -11.52
N GLU A 183 -10.34 -5.62 -11.23
CA GLU A 183 -10.03 -6.06 -9.86
C GLU A 183 -8.76 -5.41 -9.31
N ILE A 184 -7.70 -5.34 -10.12
CA ILE A 184 -6.47 -4.63 -9.74
C ILE A 184 -6.76 -3.16 -9.44
N ALA A 185 -7.54 -2.48 -10.28
CA ALA A 185 -7.93 -1.09 -10.07
C ALA A 185 -8.72 -0.89 -8.77
N LYS A 186 -9.67 -1.80 -8.47
CA LYS A 186 -10.42 -1.78 -7.21
C LYS A 186 -9.50 -1.96 -6.00
N VAL A 187 -8.55 -2.90 -6.07
CA VAL A 187 -7.59 -3.13 -4.98
C VAL A 187 -6.70 -1.92 -4.77
N LYS A 188 -6.12 -1.35 -5.84
CA LYS A 188 -5.31 -0.12 -5.75
C LYS A 188 -6.08 1.04 -5.15
N SER A 189 -7.34 1.24 -5.57
CA SER A 189 -8.19 2.28 -4.99
C SER A 189 -8.43 2.06 -3.49
N ARG A 190 -8.68 0.83 -3.06
CA ARG A 190 -8.86 0.52 -1.63
C ARG A 190 -7.59 0.72 -0.81
N LEU A 191 -6.42 0.36 -1.36
CA LEU A 191 -5.14 0.60 -0.70
C LEU A 191 -4.88 2.10 -0.52
N ALA A 192 -5.09 2.88 -1.58
CA ALA A 192 -4.94 4.34 -1.56
C ALA A 192 -5.92 5.03 -0.59
N ASN A 193 -7.18 4.61 -0.53
CA ASN A 193 -8.18 5.20 0.39
C ASN A 193 -7.91 4.88 1.86
N LEU A 194 -7.10 3.85 2.14
CA LEU A 194 -6.60 3.53 3.48
C LEU A 194 -5.19 4.11 3.69
N SER A 195 -4.69 4.96 2.79
CA SER A 195 -3.45 5.71 2.99
C SER A 195 -3.64 6.72 4.12
N LEU A 196 -2.56 6.89 4.89
CA LEU A 196 -2.63 7.39 6.25
C LEU A 196 -2.81 8.90 6.36
N GLU A 197 -2.55 9.66 5.30
CA GLU A 197 -2.71 11.12 5.26
C GLU A 197 -4.11 11.59 5.67
N ASP A 198 -5.16 10.78 5.45
CA ASP A 198 -6.56 11.21 5.65
C ASP A 198 -7.11 10.96 7.07
N MET A 199 -6.38 10.23 7.93
CA MET A 199 -6.94 9.74 9.20
C MET A 199 -6.15 10.10 10.45
N ILE A 200 -5.11 10.93 10.33
CA ILE A 200 -4.59 11.63 11.49
C ILE A 200 -5.61 12.71 11.86
N PRO A 201 -6.28 12.64 13.03
CA PRO A 201 -7.23 13.67 13.42
C PRO A 201 -6.50 15.01 13.44
N LYS A 202 -6.91 15.95 12.58
CA LYS A 202 -6.63 17.37 12.82
C LYS A 202 -7.27 17.69 14.16
N VAL A 203 -6.47 17.73 15.22
CA VAL A 203 -6.89 18.24 16.53
C VAL A 203 -7.53 19.59 16.27
N SER A 204 -8.86 19.62 16.34
CA SER A 204 -9.63 20.84 16.16
C SER A 204 -9.35 21.71 17.37
N GLN A 205 -8.43 22.67 17.23
CA GLN A 205 -8.24 23.73 18.20
C GLN A 205 -9.49 24.61 18.21
N SER A 206 -10.51 24.20 18.97
CA SER A 206 -11.65 25.06 19.27
C SER A 206 -11.62 25.47 20.74
N SER A 207 -11.65 26.79 20.91
CA SER A 207 -12.01 27.55 22.11
C SER A 207 -11.12 27.44 23.36
N VAL A 208 -10.16 28.36 23.45
CA VAL A 208 -9.95 29.08 24.71
C VAL A 208 -9.98 30.58 24.41
N MET A 209 -11.11 31.21 24.73
CA MET A 209 -11.17 32.66 24.93
C MET A 209 -10.63 32.96 26.34
N PRO A 210 -9.77 33.97 26.51
CA PRO A 210 -9.78 34.76 27.73
C PRO A 210 -10.21 36.19 27.43
N GLY A 211 -11.23 36.65 28.15
CA GLY A 211 -11.84 37.95 27.98
C GLY A 211 -10.96 39.14 28.35
N THR A 212 -11.30 40.26 27.70
CA THR A 212 -11.45 41.62 28.25
C THR A 212 -10.53 42.04 29.39
N TYR A 213 -9.67 43.05 29.13
CA TYR A 213 -9.70 44.33 29.83
C TYR A 213 -9.05 45.45 28.99
N LEU A 214 -9.72 46.60 29.02
CA LEU A 214 -9.25 47.98 28.75
C LEU A 214 -9.21 48.49 27.31
N LYS A 215 -9.82 49.68 27.21
CA LYS A 215 -10.19 50.52 26.10
C LYS A 215 -9.52 51.90 26.31
N ASP A 216 -9.52 52.71 25.25
CA ASP A 216 -9.15 54.14 25.09
C ASP A 216 -7.71 54.37 24.61
N SER A 217 -7.38 55.25 23.65
CA SER A 217 -8.11 56.21 22.80
C SER A 217 -7.13 56.65 21.67
N SER A 218 -7.57 56.71 20.40
CA SER A 218 -7.74 57.93 19.57
C SER A 218 -6.49 58.62 18.98
N GLU A 219 -6.57 58.90 17.67
CA GLU A 219 -5.85 59.92 16.86
C GLU A 219 -4.34 59.69 16.61
N GLY A 220 -3.70 60.01 15.48
CA GLY A 220 -4.05 60.68 14.24
C GLY A 220 -2.73 61.00 13.48
N GLU A 221 -2.80 60.99 12.14
CA GLU A 221 -1.97 61.74 11.17
C GLU A 221 -0.44 61.52 10.95
N SER A 222 -0.15 61.25 9.66
CA SER A 222 0.79 61.94 8.76
C SER A 222 2.31 61.66 8.71
N ALA A 223 2.69 61.20 7.51
CA ALA A 223 3.72 61.74 6.58
C ALA A 223 5.22 61.46 6.79
N GLU A 224 5.78 60.85 5.73
CA GLU A 224 7.12 60.97 5.12
C GLU A 224 8.29 61.59 5.92
N THR A 225 9.45 60.92 5.92
CA THR A 225 10.62 61.32 5.09
C THR A 225 11.86 60.41 5.26
N ARG A 226 12.39 59.99 4.10
CA ARG A 226 13.81 59.88 3.68
C ARG A 226 14.85 59.07 4.47
N LEU A 227 15.43 58.11 3.73
CA LEU A 227 16.79 57.54 3.89
C LEU A 227 17.88 58.62 3.64
N PRO A 228 19.11 58.43 4.15
CA PRO A 228 20.17 57.85 3.29
C PRO A 228 21.18 56.89 3.99
N GLU A 229 21.87 56.10 3.16
CA GLU A 229 22.96 55.13 3.42
C GLU A 229 24.35 55.76 3.08
N PRO A 230 25.52 55.05 3.10
CA PRO A 230 26.38 54.50 4.17
C PRO A 230 27.83 55.10 4.08
N PRO A 231 28.93 54.52 4.66
CA PRO A 231 29.71 53.49 3.94
C PRO A 231 30.52 52.44 4.77
N ILE A 232 30.57 51.22 4.22
CA ILE A 232 31.72 50.31 3.95
C ILE A 232 32.86 50.15 5.00
N SER A 233 33.13 48.90 5.44
CA SER A 233 34.41 48.16 5.21
C SER A 233 34.47 46.79 5.91
N THR A 234 34.61 45.72 5.11
CA THR A 234 35.17 44.39 5.41
C THR A 234 36.68 44.48 5.75
N PRO A 235 37.35 43.53 6.47
CA PRO A 235 37.39 42.11 6.10
C PRO A 235 37.45 41.05 7.24
N SER A 236 37.20 39.81 6.82
CA SER A 236 37.46 38.49 7.43
C SER A 236 38.98 38.20 7.64
N PRO A 237 39.47 37.01 8.08
CA PRO A 237 38.82 35.76 8.51
C PRO A 237 39.45 35.04 9.76
N THR A 238 38.81 33.92 10.16
CA THR A 238 39.39 32.65 10.71
C THR A 238 40.24 32.63 11.98
N GLY A 239 39.76 31.84 12.96
CA GLY A 239 40.41 30.56 13.26
C GLY A 239 41.07 30.37 14.63
N LYS A 240 40.52 29.37 15.35
CA LYS A 240 41.20 28.38 16.22
C LYS A 240 41.45 28.69 17.72
N THR A 241 40.82 27.80 18.51
CA THR A 241 41.40 27.04 19.64
C THR A 241 41.38 27.65 21.05
N GLN A 242 40.29 27.31 21.77
CA GLN A 242 40.26 26.47 22.97
C GLN A 242 41.26 26.79 24.09
N LEU A 243 40.77 27.25 25.25
CA LEU A 243 41.29 26.89 26.57
C LEU A 243 40.16 26.91 27.63
N MET A 244 40.43 26.13 28.67
CA MET A 244 39.53 25.46 29.62
C MET A 244 38.89 26.39 30.67
N ALA A 245 37.70 26.02 31.18
CA ALA A 245 37.37 26.07 32.62
C ALA A 245 36.01 25.41 32.92
N VAL A 246 36.02 24.44 33.84
CA VAL A 246 34.92 23.97 34.70
C VAL A 246 35.22 24.59 36.10
N PRO A 247 34.29 24.78 37.08
CA PRO A 247 32.89 24.35 37.22
C PRO A 247 31.92 25.46 37.68
N SER A 248 30.60 25.19 37.65
CA SER A 248 29.74 25.19 38.86
C SER A 248 28.30 24.85 38.51
N GLN A 249 27.71 24.01 39.36
CA GLN A 249 26.33 23.55 39.29
C GLN A 249 25.34 24.72 39.46
N THR A 250 24.27 24.72 38.67
CA THR A 250 22.96 25.23 39.11
C THR A 250 21.87 24.39 38.47
N LYS A 251 21.04 23.77 39.31
CA LYS A 251 19.82 23.10 38.90
C LYS A 251 18.84 24.14 38.36
N SER A 252 18.29 23.93 37.16
CA SER A 252 16.97 24.43 36.79
C SER A 252 16.36 23.46 35.80
N SER A 253 15.38 22.72 36.30
CA SER A 253 14.39 21.96 35.54
C SER A 253 13.60 22.90 34.63
N VAL A 254 13.70 22.69 33.32
CA VAL A 254 12.67 23.08 32.36
C VAL A 254 12.55 21.90 31.41
N ASP A 255 11.46 21.15 31.58
CA ASP A 255 11.04 20.08 30.69
C ASP A 255 10.94 20.60 29.24
N PRO A 256 11.42 19.86 28.23
CA PRO A 256 11.10 20.14 26.84
C PRO A 256 9.67 19.68 26.57
N GLU A 257 8.70 20.38 27.15
CA GLU A 257 7.29 20.08 26.94
C GLU A 257 6.90 20.44 25.50
N SER A 258 6.35 19.43 24.81
CA SER A 258 5.30 19.58 23.80
C SER A 258 5.67 19.90 22.35
N ASP A 259 6.66 19.20 21.80
CA ASP A 259 6.81 19.08 20.32
C ASP A 259 6.34 17.72 19.77
N TRP A 260 5.87 16.82 20.63
CA TRP A 260 5.38 15.48 20.23
C TRP A 260 3.96 15.52 19.65
N ILE A 261 3.11 16.45 20.11
CA ILE A 261 1.76 16.65 19.55
C ILE A 261 1.84 17.02 18.06
N LYS A 262 2.86 17.79 17.64
CA LYS A 262 3.09 18.10 16.22
C LYS A 262 3.50 16.87 15.41
N ARG A 263 4.23 15.93 16.02
CA ARG A 263 4.61 14.64 15.41
C ARG A 263 3.44 13.67 15.33
N MET A 264 2.48 13.79 16.24
CA MET A 264 1.20 13.08 16.21
C MET A 264 0.34 13.48 15.00
N THR A 265 0.55 14.69 14.46
CA THR A 265 -0.24 15.31 13.37
C THR A 265 0.46 15.39 12.01
N SER A 266 1.73 15.00 11.92
CA SER A 266 2.52 15.17 10.69
C SER A 266 2.47 13.89 9.82
N PRO A 267 2.18 14.01 8.52
CA PRO A 267 2.16 12.89 7.57
C PRO A 267 3.54 12.27 7.35
#